data_AF-A0A9E5MYL6-F1
#
_entry.id   AF-A0A9E5MYL6-F1
#
_cell.length_a   1.000
_cell.length_b   1.000
_cell.length_c   1.000
_cell.angle_alpha   90.00
_cell.angle_beta   90.00
_cell.angle_gamma   90.00
#
_symmetry.space_group_name_H-M   'P 1'
#
loop_
_entity.id
_entity.type
_entity.pdbx_description
1 polymer ?
#
loop_
_entity_poly.entity_id
_entity_poly.type
_entity_poly.pdbx_seq_one_letter_code
_entity_poly.pdbx_strand_id
1 'polypeptide(L)'
;MSVPTVFLSAALAVAAGLLLLALVVGGLVLLVKALRLGALPWLTLGAVAGLCGMALLFLQGRPQGPSQLRLSTSPRAGEVALPDPQLAGMPVVEQAAADSDVPPRLALPDRPAPDWVTDPPDRREGSTPTVIRSGPHARILDCERVLNEELHKVVRAYVDENIAHAKGLALSLPPAGLRDLVVVDEHVETRRHSFGDMHEVYQRLSIGREAHDQLWLWARQAVVQQRLRQAGVGLAAVLLALLTICSCLRVDDATQGRYRRRLGWSAATLCGLLASGATLLLTHW
;
A
#
# COMPACT_ATOMS: atom_id res chain seq x y z
N MET A 1 19.58 11.93 16.07
CA MET A 1 19.23 10.78 16.94
C MET A 1 17.86 11.05 17.56
N SER A 2 16.78 10.58 16.93
CA SER A 2 15.38 10.85 17.33
C SER A 2 14.53 9.62 17.04
N VAL A 3 14.78 8.54 17.79
CA VAL A 3 14.14 7.22 17.63
C VAL A 3 13.03 6.89 18.66
N PRO A 4 12.71 7.66 19.73
CA PRO A 4 11.75 7.17 20.74
C PRO A 4 10.26 7.31 20.36
N THR A 5 9.89 8.08 19.34
CA THR A 5 8.47 8.38 19.08
C THR A 5 7.70 7.23 18.41
N VAL A 6 8.37 6.41 17.59
CA VAL A 6 7.72 5.33 16.85
C VAL A 6 7.31 4.20 17.79
N PHE A 7 8.19 3.84 18.73
CA PHE A 7 7.93 2.81 19.75
C PHE A 7 6.79 3.18 20.70
N LEU A 8 6.68 4.47 21.06
CA LEU A 8 5.60 4.93 21.94
C LEU A 8 4.23 4.80 21.26
N SER A 9 4.13 5.10 19.96
CA SER A 9 2.88 5.00 19.20
C SER A 9 2.43 3.55 19.03
N ALA A 10 3.39 2.64 18.76
CA ALA A 10 3.10 1.22 18.64
C ALA A 10 2.65 0.62 19.98
N ALA A 11 3.33 0.99 21.07
CA ALA A 11 2.95 0.55 22.42
C ALA A 11 1.55 1.05 22.81
N LEU A 12 1.19 2.29 22.48
CA LEU A 12 -0.13 2.85 22.70
C LEU A 12 -1.21 2.14 21.86
N ALA A 13 -0.92 1.83 20.59
CA ALA A 13 -1.85 1.10 19.73
C ALA A 13 -2.09 -0.33 20.24
N VAL A 14 -1.04 -1.02 20.69
CA VAL A 14 -1.15 -2.36 21.28
C VAL A 14 -1.91 -2.32 22.61
N ALA A 15 -1.62 -1.34 23.47
CA ALA A 15 -2.34 -1.16 24.74
C ALA A 15 -3.83 -0.87 24.51
N ALA A 16 -4.15 0.01 23.56
CA ALA A 16 -5.52 0.31 23.18
C ALA A 16 -6.23 -0.93 22.61
N GLY A 17 -5.56 -1.71 21.76
CA GLY A 17 -6.08 -2.97 21.22
C GLY A 17 -6.35 -4.02 22.30
N LEU A 18 -5.43 -4.18 23.25
CA LEU A 18 -5.62 -5.07 24.40
C LEU A 18 -6.76 -4.62 25.31
N LEU A 19 -6.94 -3.31 25.50
CA LEU A 19 -8.01 -2.75 26.32
C LEU A 19 -9.38 -2.93 25.64
N LEU A 20 -9.44 -2.77 24.31
CA LEU A 20 -10.63 -3.05 23.51
C LEU A 20 -10.98 -4.54 23.54
N LEU A 21 -9.98 -5.42 23.42
CA LEU A 21 -10.16 -6.85 23.54
C LEU A 21 -10.64 -7.25 24.94
N ALA A 22 -10.05 -6.66 25.99
CA ALA A 22 -10.47 -6.88 27.37
C ALA A 22 -11.91 -6.39 27.63
N LEU A 23 -12.31 -5.27 27.03
CA LEU A 23 -13.69 -4.76 27.11
C LEU A 23 -14.67 -5.65 26.35
N VAL A 24 -14.30 -6.16 25.18
CA VAL A 24 -15.15 -7.10 24.42
C VAL A 24 -15.29 -8.42 25.17
N VAL A 25 -14.19 -8.99 25.66
CA VAL A 25 -14.20 -10.24 26.41
C VAL A 25 -14.94 -10.06 27.74
N GLY A 26 -14.66 -9.00 28.48
CA GLY A 26 -15.34 -8.68 29.74
C GLY A 26 -16.84 -8.42 29.55
N GLY A 27 -17.19 -7.68 28.49
CA GLY A 27 -18.58 -7.44 28.08
C GLY A 27 -19.30 -8.73 27.70
N LEU A 28 -18.65 -9.62 26.95
CA LEU A 28 -19.19 -10.92 26.56
C LEU A 28 -19.41 -11.81 27.79
N VAL A 29 -18.45 -11.84 28.73
CA VAL A 29 -18.58 -12.61 29.99
C VAL A 29 -19.73 -12.06 30.83
N LEU A 30 -19.85 -10.74 30.97
CA LEU A 30 -20.96 -10.09 31.67
C LEU A 30 -22.31 -10.39 31.00
N LEU A 31 -22.36 -10.35 29.67
CA LEU A 31 -23.56 -10.65 28.89
C LEU A 31 -23.99 -12.10 29.10
N VAL A 32 -23.06 -13.06 29.03
CA VAL A 32 -23.34 -14.49 29.29
C VAL A 32 -23.81 -14.72 30.72
N LYS A 33 -23.21 -14.02 31.69
CA LYS A 33 -23.59 -14.10 33.10
C LYS A 33 -24.99 -13.50 33.34
N ALA A 34 -25.31 -12.39 32.69
CA ALA A 34 -26.63 -11.75 32.72
C ALA A 34 -27.70 -12.61 32.03
N LEU A 35 -27.38 -13.26 30.90
CA LEU A 35 -28.27 -14.23 30.25
C LEU A 35 -28.58 -15.41 31.17
N ARG A 36 -27.57 -15.92 31.90
CA ARG A 36 -27.75 -16.99 32.90
C ARG A 36 -28.64 -16.60 34.08
N LEU A 37 -28.69 -15.31 34.42
CA LEU A 37 -29.44 -14.79 35.57
C LEU A 37 -30.87 -14.37 35.21
N GLY A 38 -31.30 -14.50 33.95
CA GLY A 38 -32.65 -14.11 33.51
C GLY A 38 -32.91 -12.60 33.54
N ALA A 39 -31.86 -11.77 33.65
CA ALA A 39 -31.96 -10.31 33.77
C ALA A 39 -32.12 -9.59 32.41
N LEU A 40 -32.88 -10.18 31.49
CA LEU A 40 -32.91 -9.79 30.07
C LEU A 40 -33.54 -8.42 29.72
N PRO A 41 -34.56 -7.87 30.40
CA PRO A 41 -35.25 -6.70 29.84
C PRO A 41 -34.52 -5.35 30.01
N TRP A 42 -33.52 -5.26 30.90
CA TRP A 42 -32.91 -3.96 31.24
C TRP A 42 -31.55 -3.70 30.56
N LEU A 43 -30.86 -4.73 30.05
CA LEU A 43 -29.50 -4.61 29.50
C LEU A 43 -29.44 -4.37 27.97
N THR A 44 -30.51 -4.66 27.24
CA THR A 44 -30.53 -4.52 25.77
C THR A 44 -30.54 -3.05 25.31
N LEU A 45 -31.09 -2.14 26.11
CA LEU A 45 -31.12 -0.70 25.77
C LEU A 45 -29.76 -0.02 25.92
N GLY A 46 -28.96 -0.39 26.93
CA GLY A 46 -27.65 0.25 27.18
C GLY A 46 -26.56 -0.20 26.18
N ALA A 47 -26.54 -1.50 25.84
CA ALA A 47 -25.52 -2.05 24.95
C ALA A 47 -25.68 -1.59 23.49
N VAL A 48 -26.92 -1.43 23.02
CA VAL A 48 -27.20 -0.93 21.66
C VAL A 48 -26.86 0.56 21.55
N ALA A 49 -27.13 1.36 22.59
CA ALA A 49 -26.77 2.78 22.62
C ALA A 49 -25.24 2.99 22.60
N GLY A 50 -24.48 2.16 23.31
CA GLY A 50 -23.01 2.22 23.32
C GLY A 50 -22.37 1.86 21.98
N LEU A 51 -22.85 0.79 21.32
CA LEU A 51 -22.39 0.39 19.98
C LEU A 51 -22.75 1.43 18.91
N CYS A 52 -23.93 2.06 19.02
CA CYS A 52 -24.37 3.10 18.10
C CYS A 52 -23.53 4.39 18.26
N GLY A 53 -23.19 4.77 19.50
CA GLY A 53 -22.34 5.93 19.79
C GLY A 53 -20.90 5.78 19.26
N MET A 54 -20.31 4.58 19.40
CA MET A 54 -18.98 4.28 18.83
C MET A 54 -18.98 4.29 17.30
N ALA A 55 -20.02 3.76 16.66
CA ALA A 55 -20.17 3.82 15.20
C ALA A 55 -20.31 5.27 14.70
N LEU A 56 -21.04 6.12 15.43
CA LEU A 56 -21.21 7.54 15.09
C LEU A 56 -19.91 8.33 15.24
N LEU A 57 -19.09 8.06 16.26
CA LEU A 57 -17.76 8.69 16.40
C LEU A 57 -16.81 8.29 15.26
N PHE A 58 -16.88 7.04 14.80
CA PHE A 58 -16.12 6.58 13.65
C PHE A 58 -16.58 7.22 12.32
N LEU A 59 -17.87 7.56 12.21
CA LEU A 59 -18.45 8.25 11.05
C LEU A 59 -18.17 9.76 11.04
N GLN A 60 -18.03 10.40 12.20
CA GLN A 60 -17.72 11.83 12.30
C GLN A 60 -16.28 12.18 11.97
N GLY A 61 -15.36 11.21 11.99
CA GLY A 61 -13.97 11.37 11.54
C GLY A 61 -13.75 11.38 10.02
N ARG A 62 -14.81 11.58 9.21
CA ARG A 62 -14.67 11.74 7.75
C ARG A 62 -14.10 13.13 7.44
N PRO A 63 -12.87 13.25 6.91
CA PRO A 63 -12.40 14.52 6.38
C PRO A 63 -13.29 14.91 5.20
N GLN A 64 -14.02 16.01 5.33
CA GLN A 64 -14.70 16.67 4.21
C GLN A 64 -13.62 17.16 3.24
N GLY A 65 -13.25 16.30 2.29
CA GLY A 65 -12.45 16.70 1.14
C GLY A 65 -13.29 17.56 0.21
N PRO A 66 -12.70 18.55 -0.49
CA PRO A 66 -13.41 19.40 -1.42
C PRO A 66 -14.04 18.56 -2.54
N SER A 67 -15.37 18.51 -2.53
CA SER A 67 -16.22 17.97 -3.60
C SER A 67 -16.12 18.86 -4.84
N GLN A 68 -14.97 18.82 -5.52
CA GLN A 68 -14.76 19.45 -6.82
C GLN A 68 -14.19 18.41 -7.80
N LEU A 69 -14.78 17.21 -7.81
CA LEU A 69 -14.73 16.37 -9.01
C LEU A 69 -15.74 16.98 -9.99
N ARG A 70 -15.31 18.02 -10.70
CA ARG A 70 -15.93 18.39 -11.98
C ARG A 70 -15.75 17.18 -12.89
N LEU A 71 -16.81 16.38 -13.04
CA LEU A 71 -16.95 15.51 -14.19
C LEU A 71 -16.94 16.40 -15.43
N SER A 72 -15.78 16.55 -16.06
CA SER A 72 -15.73 16.91 -17.47
C SER A 72 -16.31 15.73 -18.23
N THR A 73 -17.61 15.81 -18.52
CA THR A 73 -18.29 14.98 -19.52
C THR A 73 -17.62 15.22 -20.86
N SER A 74 -16.57 14.46 -21.14
CA SER A 74 -15.99 14.35 -22.47
C SER A 74 -17.04 13.72 -23.40
N PRO A 75 -17.41 14.37 -24.51
CA PRO A 75 -18.41 13.86 -25.42
C PRO A 75 -17.86 12.62 -26.13
N ARG A 76 -18.39 11.45 -25.74
CA ARG A 76 -18.19 10.19 -26.43
C ARG A 76 -19.05 10.18 -27.69
N ALA A 77 -18.48 10.63 -28.80
CA ALA A 77 -19.02 10.44 -30.14
C ALA A 77 -17.86 9.99 -31.04
N GLY A 78 -17.82 8.69 -31.35
CA GLY A 78 -16.74 8.05 -32.08
C GLY A 78 -16.86 6.54 -31.98
N GLU A 79 -17.90 6.01 -32.60
CA GLU A 79 -18.11 4.60 -32.87
C GLU A 79 -16.96 4.07 -33.74
N VAL A 80 -15.94 3.49 -33.11
CA VAL A 80 -14.88 2.78 -33.81
C VAL A 80 -15.41 1.37 -34.08
N ALA A 81 -15.79 1.15 -35.33
CA ALA A 81 -16.10 -0.17 -35.87
C ALA A 81 -14.94 -1.14 -35.61
N LEU A 82 -15.23 -2.28 -34.98
CA LEU A 82 -14.31 -3.41 -34.90
C LEU A 82 -14.04 -3.94 -36.32
N PRO A 83 -12.79 -4.08 -36.76
CA PRO A 83 -12.45 -4.91 -37.91
C PRO A 83 -12.57 -6.39 -37.53
N ASP A 84 -13.19 -7.16 -38.42
CA ASP A 84 -13.32 -8.63 -38.34
C ASP A 84 -11.96 -9.34 -38.13
N PRO A 85 -11.90 -10.39 -37.30
CA PRO A 85 -10.70 -11.21 -37.16
C PRO A 85 -10.61 -12.18 -38.34
N GLN A 86 -9.96 -11.78 -39.44
CA GLN A 86 -9.49 -12.73 -40.44
C GLN A 86 -8.30 -13.53 -39.89
N LEU A 87 -8.62 -14.67 -39.27
CA LEU A 87 -7.70 -15.81 -39.14
C LEU A 87 -7.42 -16.36 -40.55
N ALA A 88 -6.31 -15.94 -41.15
CA ALA A 88 -5.76 -16.61 -42.33
C ALA A 88 -4.24 -16.65 -42.24
N GLY A 89 -3.74 -17.82 -41.81
CA GLY A 89 -2.43 -18.39 -42.14
C GLY A 89 -1.24 -17.45 -42.16
N MET A 90 -0.62 -17.20 -41.01
CA MET A 90 0.80 -16.82 -41.02
C MET A 90 1.65 -18.09 -41.23
N PRO A 91 2.52 -18.12 -42.25
CA PRO A 91 3.49 -19.19 -42.40
C PRO A 91 4.45 -19.17 -41.22
N VAL A 92 4.76 -20.35 -40.71
CA VAL A 92 5.88 -20.59 -39.79
C VAL A 92 7.14 -20.12 -40.50
N VAL A 93 7.60 -18.91 -40.18
CA VAL A 93 8.91 -18.43 -40.59
C VAL A 93 9.90 -19.14 -39.67
N GLU A 94 10.43 -20.25 -40.17
CA GLU A 94 11.60 -20.92 -39.62
C GLU A 94 12.75 -19.92 -39.61
N GLN A 95 13.06 -19.45 -38.41
CA GLN A 95 14.11 -18.49 -38.11
C GLN A 95 15.45 -19.19 -38.33
N ALA A 96 15.86 -19.26 -39.59
CA ALA A 96 17.21 -19.59 -39.99
C ALA A 96 18.16 -18.60 -39.30
N ALA A 97 19.16 -19.16 -38.62
CA ALA A 97 20.29 -18.46 -38.04
C ALA A 97 21.10 -17.76 -39.15
N ALA A 98 20.59 -16.63 -39.64
CA ALA A 98 21.29 -15.70 -40.48
C ALA A 98 22.14 -14.82 -39.56
N ASP A 99 23.44 -15.08 -39.61
CA ASP A 99 24.54 -14.14 -39.50
C ASP A 99 24.04 -12.68 -39.52
N SER A 100 23.68 -12.17 -38.35
CA SER A 100 23.19 -10.81 -38.24
C SER A 100 24.41 -9.90 -38.21
N ASP A 101 24.82 -9.47 -39.40
CA ASP A 101 25.42 -8.17 -39.68
C ASP A 101 24.47 -7.07 -39.16
N VAL A 102 24.30 -7.01 -37.83
CA VAL A 102 23.69 -5.86 -37.17
C VAL A 102 24.69 -4.73 -37.41
N PRO A 103 24.35 -3.70 -38.21
CA PRO A 103 25.26 -2.60 -38.46
C PRO A 103 25.74 -2.10 -37.11
N PRO A 104 27.06 -1.89 -36.92
CA PRO A 104 27.61 -1.47 -35.63
C PRO A 104 26.78 -0.30 -35.15
N ARG A 105 26.10 -0.47 -34.00
CA ARG A 105 25.31 0.59 -33.38
C ARG A 105 26.20 1.81 -33.35
N LEU A 106 25.85 2.82 -34.16
CA LEU A 106 26.56 4.09 -34.27
C LEU A 106 26.84 4.56 -32.84
N ALA A 107 28.11 4.52 -32.44
CA ALA A 107 28.55 5.09 -31.19
C ALA A 107 28.09 6.54 -31.22
N LEU A 108 27.13 6.90 -30.36
CA LEU A 108 26.70 8.28 -30.27
C LEU A 108 27.95 9.11 -29.94
N PRO A 109 28.17 10.25 -30.63
CA PRO A 109 29.31 11.10 -30.35
C PRO A 109 29.34 11.44 -28.86
N ASP A 110 30.54 11.36 -28.29
CA ASP A 110 30.85 11.54 -26.87
C ASP A 110 30.42 12.95 -26.45
N ARG A 111 29.16 13.08 -26.02
CA ARG A 111 28.59 14.37 -25.63
C ARG A 111 29.22 14.72 -24.28
N PRO A 112 29.82 15.91 -24.12
CA PRO A 112 30.42 16.30 -22.85
C PRO A 112 29.38 16.16 -21.73
N ALA A 113 29.82 15.65 -20.58
CA ALA A 113 28.98 15.48 -19.41
C ALA A 113 28.32 16.83 -19.06
N PRO A 114 26.99 16.89 -18.89
CA PRO A 114 26.32 18.10 -18.46
C PRO A 114 26.87 18.60 -17.12
N ASP A 115 26.87 19.93 -16.91
CA ASP A 115 27.39 20.54 -15.69
C ASP A 115 26.81 19.92 -14.41
N TRP A 116 25.51 19.58 -14.42
CA TRP A 116 24.81 18.99 -13.27
C TRP A 116 25.29 17.57 -12.88
N VAL A 117 26.04 16.89 -13.76
CA VAL A 117 26.66 15.60 -13.46
C VAL A 117 27.93 15.81 -12.62
N THR A 118 28.69 16.85 -12.92
CA THR A 118 29.99 17.13 -12.27
C THR A 118 29.82 18.02 -11.03
N ASP A 119 28.92 18.99 -11.11
CA ASP A 119 28.59 19.93 -10.05
C ASP A 119 27.08 19.86 -9.76
N PRO A 120 26.65 19.00 -8.81
CA PRO A 120 25.24 18.85 -8.48
C PRO A 120 24.68 20.19 -8.00
N PRO A 121 23.54 20.65 -8.55
CA PRO A 121 22.99 21.95 -8.19
C PRO A 121 22.68 22.04 -6.70
N ASP A 122 23.10 23.14 -6.07
CA ASP A 122 22.74 23.46 -4.69
C ASP A 122 21.21 23.49 -4.50
N ARG A 123 20.77 23.17 -3.28
CA ARG A 123 19.36 23.25 -2.89
C ARG A 123 18.86 24.69 -3.04
N ARG A 124 18.16 24.99 -4.13
CA ARG A 124 17.46 26.27 -4.32
C ARG A 124 16.08 26.21 -3.68
N GLU A 125 15.59 27.36 -3.20
CA GLU A 125 14.26 27.48 -2.59
C GLU A 125 13.16 27.01 -3.55
N GLY A 126 12.42 25.97 -3.16
CA GLY A 126 11.20 25.52 -3.84
C GLY A 126 11.31 24.23 -4.65
N SER A 127 12.50 23.80 -5.06
CA SER A 127 12.72 22.47 -5.64
C SER A 127 14.08 21.97 -5.22
N THR A 128 14.15 20.76 -4.66
CA THR A 128 15.42 20.11 -4.30
C THR A 128 15.87 19.25 -5.47
N PRO A 129 16.66 19.78 -6.44
CA PRO A 129 17.18 18.94 -7.50
C PRO A 129 18.06 17.86 -6.85
N THR A 130 17.79 16.61 -7.18
CA THR A 130 18.51 15.46 -6.63
C THR A 130 19.07 14.66 -7.78
N VAL A 131 20.38 14.44 -7.79
CA VAL A 131 21.02 13.61 -8.82
C VAL A 131 21.16 12.20 -8.28
N ILE A 132 20.62 11.23 -9.01
CA ILE A 132 20.80 9.80 -8.74
C ILE A 132 21.69 9.18 -9.82
N ARG A 133 22.46 8.16 -9.44
CA ARG A 133 23.44 7.48 -10.29
C ARG A 133 23.31 5.97 -10.17
N SER A 134 23.45 5.26 -11.28
CA SER A 134 23.39 3.78 -11.29
C SER A 134 24.70 3.11 -10.85
N GLY A 135 25.83 3.79 -11.01
CA GLY A 135 27.16 3.18 -11.01
C GLY A 135 27.45 2.42 -12.33
N PRO A 136 28.67 1.86 -12.47
CA PRO A 136 29.12 1.20 -13.69
C PRO A 136 28.55 -0.22 -13.82
N HIS A 137 27.81 -0.49 -14.90
CA HIS A 137 27.31 -1.82 -15.24
C HIS A 137 27.65 -2.20 -16.67
N ALA A 138 27.78 -3.50 -16.93
CA ALA A 138 28.06 -4.01 -18.28
C ALA A 138 26.86 -3.85 -19.25
N ARG A 139 25.64 -3.69 -18.74
CA ARG A 139 24.41 -3.57 -19.54
C ARG A 139 23.58 -2.39 -19.06
N ILE A 140 23.01 -1.64 -20.00
CA ILE A 140 22.14 -0.48 -19.72
C ILE A 140 20.91 -0.90 -18.90
N LEU A 141 20.34 -2.09 -19.16
CA LEU A 141 19.19 -2.61 -18.41
C LEU A 141 19.48 -2.79 -16.92
N ASP A 142 20.72 -3.13 -16.56
CA ASP A 142 21.12 -3.23 -15.14
C ASP A 142 21.21 -1.85 -14.51
N CYS A 143 21.69 -0.83 -15.26
CA CYS A 143 21.67 0.55 -14.81
C CYS A 143 20.26 1.04 -14.50
N GLU A 144 19.30 0.80 -15.42
CA GLU A 144 17.91 1.23 -15.25
C GLU A 144 17.25 0.59 -14.03
N ARG A 145 17.51 -0.70 -13.78
CA ARG A 145 17.00 -1.40 -12.59
C ARG A 145 17.48 -0.74 -11.30
N VAL A 146 18.79 -0.49 -11.18
CA VAL A 146 19.37 0.17 -10.00
C VAL A 146 18.84 1.59 -9.84
N LEU A 147 18.73 2.32 -10.94
CA LEU A 147 18.25 3.70 -10.95
C LEU A 147 16.79 3.81 -10.52
N ASN A 148 15.95 2.86 -10.95
CA ASN A 148 14.57 2.76 -10.49
C ASN A 148 14.49 2.50 -8.97
N GLU A 149 15.34 1.64 -8.41
CA GLU A 149 15.37 1.41 -6.97
C GLU A 149 15.77 2.68 -6.19
N GLU A 150 16.79 3.40 -6.66
CA GLU A 150 17.22 4.68 -6.07
C GLU A 150 16.16 5.77 -6.20
N LEU A 151 15.48 5.86 -7.34
CA LEU A 151 14.36 6.77 -7.56
C LEU A 151 13.26 6.54 -6.51
N HIS A 152 12.88 5.28 -6.26
CA HIS A 152 11.87 4.96 -5.25
C HIS A 152 12.32 5.33 -3.83
N LYS A 153 13.61 5.14 -3.51
CA LYS A 153 14.16 5.54 -2.20
C LYS A 153 14.09 7.05 -2.01
N VAL A 154 14.52 7.83 -3.00
CA VAL A 154 14.50 9.30 -2.95
C VAL A 154 13.08 9.83 -2.86
N VAL A 155 12.16 9.33 -3.67
CA VAL A 155 10.75 9.74 -3.64
C VAL A 155 10.10 9.36 -2.32
N ARG A 156 10.38 8.17 -1.78
CA ARG A 156 9.87 7.76 -0.46
C ARG A 156 10.38 8.68 0.65
N ALA A 157 11.67 8.99 0.67
CA ALA A 157 12.26 9.91 1.64
C ALA A 157 11.59 11.30 1.55
N TYR A 158 11.38 11.81 0.33
CA TYR A 158 10.66 13.06 0.12
C TYR A 158 9.24 13.02 0.69
N VAL A 159 8.49 11.94 0.44
CA VAL A 159 7.12 11.80 0.96
C VAL A 159 7.09 11.71 2.48
N ASP A 160 8.01 10.95 3.09
CA ASP A 160 8.12 10.83 4.55
C ASP A 160 8.46 12.17 5.24
N GLU A 161 9.25 13.02 4.58
CA GLU A 161 9.66 14.34 5.08
C GLU A 161 8.56 15.39 4.89
N ASN A 162 7.86 15.38 3.74
CA ASN A 162 6.97 16.47 3.35
C ASN A 162 5.47 16.17 3.59
N ILE A 163 5.07 14.91 3.73
CA ILE A 163 3.67 14.50 3.85
C ILE A 163 3.46 13.80 5.19
N ALA A 164 3.13 14.60 6.22
CA ALA A 164 3.07 14.15 7.62
C ALA A 164 2.20 12.89 7.88
N HIS A 165 1.09 12.73 7.15
CA HIS A 165 0.17 11.60 7.32
C HIS A 165 0.58 10.33 6.55
N ALA A 166 1.58 10.43 5.66
CA ALA A 166 2.11 9.33 4.89
C ALA A 166 3.39 8.73 5.52
N LYS A 167 3.87 9.32 6.62
CA LYS A 167 5.11 8.94 7.25
C LYS A 167 5.10 7.48 7.70
N GLY A 168 6.06 6.70 7.19
CA GLY A 168 6.20 5.28 7.51
C GLY A 168 5.18 4.37 6.83
N LEU A 169 4.36 4.92 5.92
CA LEU A 169 3.42 4.12 5.13
C LEU A 169 4.16 3.41 4.00
N ALA A 170 3.85 2.13 3.79
CA ALA A 170 4.35 1.40 2.63
C ALA A 170 3.62 1.87 1.35
N LEU A 171 4.07 2.98 0.79
CA LEU A 171 3.53 3.52 -0.45
C LEU A 171 3.91 2.64 -1.63
N SER A 172 2.90 2.11 -2.30
CA SER A 172 3.05 1.50 -3.62
C SER A 172 2.95 2.60 -4.67
N LEU A 173 4.11 3.06 -5.14
CA LEU A 173 4.21 4.04 -6.21
C LEU A 173 4.18 3.31 -7.56
N PRO A 174 3.33 3.73 -8.52
CA PRO A 174 3.31 3.11 -9.83
C PRO A 174 4.59 3.46 -10.60
N PRO A 175 5.41 2.46 -11.01
CA PRO A 175 6.72 2.73 -11.59
C PRO A 175 6.65 3.48 -12.94
N ALA A 176 5.61 3.21 -13.73
CA ALA A 176 5.46 3.77 -15.07
C ALA A 176 5.21 5.29 -15.09
N GLY A 177 4.50 5.83 -14.09
CA GLY A 177 4.18 7.27 -14.04
C GLY A 177 5.16 8.11 -13.22
N LEU A 178 5.96 7.47 -12.37
CA LEU A 178 6.85 8.19 -11.45
C LEU A 178 8.04 8.81 -12.18
N ARG A 179 8.59 8.10 -13.18
CA ARG A 179 9.74 8.56 -13.95
C ARG A 179 9.41 9.84 -14.72
N ASP A 180 8.29 9.84 -15.45
CA ASP A 180 7.85 10.97 -16.26
C ASP A 180 7.56 12.24 -15.44
N LEU A 181 7.17 12.05 -14.18
CA LEU A 181 6.80 13.13 -13.28
C LEU A 181 8.00 13.78 -12.57
N VAL A 182 9.05 12.99 -12.30
CA VAL A 182 10.15 13.39 -11.41
C VAL A 182 11.48 13.54 -12.16
N VAL A 183 11.71 12.76 -13.22
CA VAL A 183 12.95 12.81 -14.01
C VAL A 183 12.88 13.96 -15.01
N VAL A 184 13.79 14.92 -14.87
CA VAL A 184 13.88 16.07 -15.77
C VAL A 184 14.89 15.84 -16.89
N ASP A 185 16.04 15.28 -16.56
CA ASP A 185 17.11 15.00 -17.51
C ASP A 185 17.78 13.66 -17.23
N GLU A 186 18.30 13.06 -18.28
CA GLU A 186 19.05 11.81 -18.25
C GLU A 186 20.35 11.94 -19.06
N HIS A 187 21.42 11.38 -18.51
CA HIS A 187 22.71 11.31 -19.18
C HIS A 187 23.30 9.91 -19.03
N VAL A 188 23.79 9.36 -20.14
CA VAL A 188 24.44 8.05 -20.19
C VAL A 188 25.89 8.24 -20.54
N GLU A 189 26.78 7.76 -19.68
CA GLU A 189 28.21 7.77 -19.89
C GLU A 189 28.70 6.34 -20.14
N THR A 190 29.58 6.16 -21.12
CA THR A 190 30.23 4.87 -21.37
C THR A 190 31.72 5.00 -21.08
N ARG A 191 32.21 4.29 -20.07
CA ARG A 191 33.62 4.30 -19.67
C ARG A 191 34.27 2.97 -20.02
N ARG A 192 35.47 3.03 -20.58
CA ARG A 192 36.28 1.84 -20.84
C ARG A 192 36.99 1.43 -19.57
N HIS A 193 36.58 0.31 -18.98
CA HIS A 193 37.24 -0.32 -17.84
C HIS A 193 38.13 -1.49 -18.29
N SER A 194 38.94 -2.03 -17.39
CA SER A 194 39.81 -3.20 -17.67
C SER A 194 39.06 -4.45 -18.13
N PHE A 195 37.76 -4.53 -17.84
CA PHE A 195 36.88 -5.66 -18.16
C PHE A 195 35.96 -5.39 -19.37
N GLY A 196 36.15 -4.28 -20.08
CA GLY A 196 35.32 -3.86 -21.20
C GLY A 196 34.63 -2.51 -20.97
N ASP A 197 33.78 -2.13 -21.92
CA ASP A 197 32.98 -0.92 -21.83
C ASP A 197 31.87 -1.12 -20.80
N MET A 198 31.75 -0.18 -19.85
CA MET A 198 30.69 -0.16 -18.86
C MET A 198 29.88 1.12 -19.02
N HIS A 199 28.59 1.02 -18.75
CA HIS A 199 27.64 2.12 -18.82
C HIS A 199 27.32 2.61 -17.42
N GLU A 200 27.26 3.93 -17.26
CA GLU A 200 26.78 4.60 -16.05
C GLU A 200 25.67 5.57 -16.47
N VAL A 201 24.52 5.51 -15.79
CA VAL A 201 23.38 6.36 -16.08
C VAL A 201 23.16 7.32 -14.91
N TYR A 202 23.04 8.60 -15.24
CA TYR A 202 22.75 9.68 -14.33
C TYR A 202 21.36 10.24 -14.63
N GLN A 203 20.55 10.43 -13.58
CA GLN A 203 19.25 11.08 -13.69
C GLN A 203 19.17 12.27 -12.75
N ARG A 204 18.69 13.39 -13.29
CA ARG A 204 18.38 14.59 -12.52
C ARG A 204 16.90 14.59 -12.17
N LEU A 205 16.62 14.49 -10.89
CA LEU A 205 15.28 14.51 -10.33
C LEU A 205 14.91 15.92 -9.91
N SER A 206 13.70 16.37 -10.22
CA SER A 206 13.12 17.58 -9.68
C SER A 206 11.68 17.33 -9.28
N ILE A 207 11.39 17.44 -7.99
CA ILE A 207 10.03 17.30 -7.49
C ILE A 207 9.39 18.69 -7.51
N GLY A 208 8.75 19.01 -8.64
CA GLY A 208 7.97 20.23 -8.81
C GLY A 208 6.63 20.19 -8.07
N ARG A 209 5.86 21.27 -8.20
CA ARG A 209 4.53 21.38 -7.59
C ARG A 209 3.55 20.32 -8.11
N GLU A 210 3.56 20.05 -9.40
CA GLU A 210 2.73 19.01 -10.02
C GLU A 210 3.08 17.62 -9.48
N ALA A 211 4.38 17.32 -9.39
CA ALA A 211 4.86 16.08 -8.80
C ALA A 211 4.43 15.94 -7.33
N HIS A 212 4.55 17.01 -6.56
CA HIS A 212 4.12 17.05 -5.16
C HIS A 212 2.61 16.79 -5.01
N ASP A 213 1.77 17.47 -5.80
CA ASP A 213 0.32 17.33 -5.74
C ASP A 213 -0.13 15.89 -6.09
N GLN A 214 0.54 15.26 -7.07
CA GLN A 214 0.25 13.88 -7.44
C GLN A 214 0.73 12.87 -6.39
N LEU A 215 1.94 13.06 -5.84
CA LEU A 215 2.45 12.27 -4.71
C LEU A 215 1.53 12.38 -3.50
N TRP A 216 1.00 13.58 -3.22
CA TRP A 216 0.04 13.81 -2.15
C TRP A 216 -1.27 13.07 -2.38
N LEU A 217 -1.79 13.07 -3.61
CA LEU A 217 -2.99 12.31 -3.97
C LEU A 217 -2.78 10.81 -3.77
N TRP A 218 -1.66 10.26 -4.24
CA TRP A 218 -1.33 8.84 -4.07
C TRP A 218 -1.15 8.47 -2.60
N ALA A 219 -0.45 9.31 -1.83
CA ALA A 219 -0.28 9.12 -0.40
C ALA A 219 -1.63 9.08 0.33
N ARG A 220 -2.52 10.03 0.02
CA ARG A 220 -3.87 10.08 0.57
C ARG A 220 -4.69 8.84 0.21
N GLN A 221 -4.63 8.40 -1.05
CA GLN A 221 -5.32 7.19 -1.50
C GLN A 221 -4.81 5.95 -0.76
N ALA A 222 -3.50 5.83 -0.58
CA ALA A 222 -2.90 4.73 0.17
C ALA A 222 -3.36 4.71 1.63
N VAL A 223 -3.41 5.89 2.30
CA VAL A 223 -3.94 5.99 3.68
C VAL A 223 -5.41 5.56 3.75
N VAL A 224 -6.23 5.99 2.79
CA VAL A 224 -7.66 5.62 2.73
C VAL A 224 -7.81 4.11 2.50
N GLN A 225 -7.06 3.55 1.57
CA GLN A 225 -7.07 2.11 1.30
C GLN A 225 -6.63 1.29 2.52
N GLN A 226 -5.59 1.73 3.23
CA GLN A 226 -5.14 1.07 4.45
C GLN A 226 -6.21 1.10 5.54
N ARG A 227 -6.85 2.25 5.78
CA ARG A 227 -7.95 2.37 6.74
C ARG A 227 -9.15 1.52 6.36
N LEU A 228 -9.50 1.49 5.07
CA LEU A 228 -10.60 0.67 4.57
C LEU A 228 -10.31 -0.82 4.74
N ARG A 229 -9.07 -1.25 4.48
CA ARG A 229 -8.62 -2.62 4.71
C ARG A 229 -8.65 -2.99 6.18
N GLN A 230 -8.18 -2.12 7.08
CA GLN A 230 -8.26 -2.33 8.53
C GLN A 230 -9.72 -2.45 9.01
N ALA A 231 -10.61 -1.56 8.54
CA ALA A 231 -12.04 -1.64 8.85
C ALA A 231 -12.68 -2.94 8.31
N GLY A 232 -12.32 -3.34 7.09
CA GLY A 232 -12.79 -4.57 6.47
C GLY A 232 -12.34 -5.82 7.22
N VAL A 233 -11.06 -5.89 7.62
CA VAL A 233 -10.51 -6.98 8.44
C VAL A 233 -11.20 -7.03 9.80
N GLY A 234 -11.39 -5.87 10.45
CA GLY A 234 -12.09 -5.79 11.73
C GLY A 234 -13.55 -6.29 11.65
N LEU A 235 -14.29 -5.86 10.63
CA LEU A 235 -15.67 -6.31 10.41
C LEU A 235 -15.74 -7.81 10.10
N ALA A 236 -14.86 -8.30 9.23
CA ALA A 236 -14.78 -9.73 8.90
C ALA A 236 -14.50 -10.58 10.14
N ALA A 237 -13.60 -10.13 11.03
CA ALA A 237 -13.31 -10.82 12.28
C ALA A 237 -14.53 -10.90 13.21
N VAL A 238 -15.30 -9.80 13.33
CA VAL A 238 -16.54 -9.77 14.13
C VAL A 238 -17.59 -10.71 13.55
N LEU A 239 -17.80 -10.69 12.24
CA LEU A 239 -18.74 -11.59 11.57
C LEU A 239 -18.36 -13.06 11.76
N LEU A 240 -17.07 -13.38 11.62
CA LEU A 240 -16.57 -14.73 11.83
C LEU A 240 -16.77 -15.21 13.28
N ALA A 241 -16.56 -14.32 14.26
CA ALA A 241 -16.83 -14.61 15.67
C ALA A 241 -18.31 -14.88 15.92
N LEU A 242 -19.22 -14.04 15.38
CA LEU A 242 -20.66 -14.24 15.50
C LEU A 242 -21.11 -15.54 14.85
N LEU A 243 -20.59 -15.85 13.66
CA LEU A 243 -20.90 -17.08 12.94
C LEU A 243 -20.46 -18.31 13.72
N THR A 244 -19.27 -18.24 14.35
CA THR A 244 -18.77 -19.29 15.26
C THR A 244 -19.71 -19.49 16.45
N ILE A 245 -20.16 -18.41 17.10
CA ILE A 245 -21.10 -18.48 18.24
C ILE A 245 -22.44 -19.09 17.79
N CYS A 246 -23.01 -18.66 16.67
CA CYS A 246 -24.25 -19.19 16.13
C CYS A 246 -24.12 -20.69 15.78
N SER A 247 -23.02 -21.11 15.17
CA SER A 247 -22.73 -22.52 14.90
C SER A 247 -22.65 -23.34 16.19
N CYS A 248 -22.01 -22.82 17.23
CA CYS A 248 -21.97 -23.48 18.54
C CYS A 248 -23.36 -23.62 19.18
N LEU A 249 -24.19 -22.57 19.14
CA LEU A 249 -25.56 -22.61 19.68
C LEU A 249 -26.42 -23.64 18.95
N ARG A 250 -26.34 -23.69 17.62
CA ARG A 250 -27.09 -24.67 16.82
C ARG A 250 -26.69 -26.11 17.12
N VAL A 251 -25.41 -26.36 17.39
CA VAL A 251 -24.93 -27.68 17.83
C VAL A 251 -25.37 -28.00 19.26
N ASP A 252 -25.45 -27.01 20.16
CA ASP A 252 -25.97 -27.20 21.52
C ASP A 252 -27.45 -27.61 21.50
N ASP A 253 -28.26 -26.96 20.67
CA ASP A 253 -29.68 -27.28 20.48
C ASP A 253 -29.86 -28.71 19.95
N ALA A 254 -29.04 -29.11 18.97
CA ALA A 254 -29.06 -30.46 18.41
C ALA A 254 -28.63 -31.56 19.42
N THR A 255 -27.80 -31.21 20.42
CA THR A 255 -27.26 -32.15 21.40
C THR A 255 -27.94 -32.10 22.77
N GLN A 256 -29.04 -31.34 22.89
CA GLN A 256 -29.82 -31.16 24.12
C GLN A 256 -28.95 -30.79 25.34
N GLY A 257 -27.86 -30.06 25.12
CA GLY A 257 -26.97 -29.59 26.18
C GLY A 257 -26.05 -30.64 26.82
N ARG A 258 -26.00 -31.88 26.30
CA ARG A 258 -25.19 -32.97 26.90
C ARG A 258 -23.67 -32.70 26.87
N TYR A 259 -23.20 -31.82 25.99
CA TYR A 259 -21.76 -31.51 25.80
C TYR A 259 -21.36 -30.04 26.05
N ARG A 260 -22.19 -29.25 26.74
CA ARG A 260 -21.95 -27.80 26.97
C ARG A 260 -20.55 -27.43 27.42
N ARG A 261 -19.96 -28.21 28.34
CA ARG A 261 -18.61 -27.92 28.85
C ARG A 261 -17.55 -28.08 27.77
N ARG A 262 -17.58 -29.14 26.96
CA ARG A 262 -16.53 -29.37 25.94
C ARG A 262 -16.65 -28.38 24.78
N LEU A 263 -17.86 -28.00 24.39
CA LEU A 263 -18.09 -27.03 23.32
C LEU A 263 -17.55 -25.63 23.67
N GLY A 264 -17.63 -25.24 24.95
CA GLY A 264 -17.12 -23.95 25.41
C GLY A 264 -15.61 -23.78 25.23
N TRP A 265 -14.83 -24.85 25.43
CA TRP A 265 -13.37 -24.80 25.25
C TRP A 265 -12.99 -24.69 23.78
N SER A 266 -13.66 -25.42 22.88
CA SER A 266 -13.41 -25.32 21.44
C SER A 266 -13.79 -23.94 20.89
N ALA A 267 -14.89 -23.34 21.37
CA ALA A 267 -15.26 -22.00 20.98
C ALA A 267 -14.23 -20.96 21.47
N ALA A 268 -13.79 -21.09 22.73
CA ALA A 268 -12.79 -20.21 23.31
C ALA A 268 -11.43 -20.30 22.61
N THR A 269 -10.97 -21.51 22.26
CA THR A 269 -9.71 -21.69 21.53
C THR A 269 -9.78 -21.09 20.13
N LEU A 270 -10.90 -21.29 19.42
CA LEU A 270 -11.07 -20.78 18.07
C LEU A 270 -11.15 -19.24 18.06
N CYS A 271 -11.89 -18.64 19.00
CA CYS A 271 -11.90 -17.19 19.19
C CYS A 271 -10.51 -16.64 19.55
N GLY A 272 -9.75 -17.34 20.41
CA GLY A 272 -8.39 -16.95 20.76
C GLY A 272 -7.43 -16.97 19.57
N LEU A 273 -7.56 -17.98 18.71
CA LEU A 273 -6.74 -18.14 17.50
C LEU A 273 -7.08 -17.09 16.43
N LEU A 274 -8.35 -16.71 16.32
CA LEU A 274 -8.79 -15.61 15.45
C LEU A 274 -8.33 -14.25 15.97
N ALA A 275 -8.40 -14.03 17.29
CA ALA A 275 -7.90 -12.82 17.90
C ALA A 275 -6.39 -12.66 17.71
N SER A 276 -5.61 -13.74 17.90
CA SER A 276 -4.16 -13.71 17.69
C SER A 276 -3.78 -13.55 16.21
N GLY A 277 -4.51 -14.19 15.30
CA GLY A 277 -4.31 -14.00 13.86
C GLY A 277 -4.58 -12.57 13.43
N ALA A 278 -5.65 -11.96 13.94
CA ALA A 278 -6.00 -10.57 13.66
C ALA A 278 -4.96 -9.58 14.20
N THR A 279 -4.44 -9.80 15.42
CA THR A 279 -3.40 -8.91 15.99
C THR A 279 -2.08 -9.01 15.23
N LEU A 280 -1.63 -10.21 14.89
CA LEU A 280 -0.41 -10.38 14.08
C LEU A 280 -0.54 -9.69 12.72
N LEU A 281 -1.69 -9.85 12.07
CA LEU A 281 -1.97 -9.23 10.77
C LEU A 281 -2.12 -7.70 10.87
N LEU A 282 -2.45 -7.16 12.04
CA LEU A 282 -2.44 -5.71 12.28
C LEU A 282 -1.06 -5.16 12.62
N THR A 283 -0.20 -5.95 13.27
CA THR A 283 1.14 -5.51 13.70
C THR A 283 2.22 -5.64 12.62
N HIS A 284 2.03 -6.54 11.66
CA HIS A 284 3.04 -6.85 10.64
C HIS A 284 2.84 -6.07 9.33
N TRP A 285 1.98 -5.04 9.35
CA TRP A 285 1.60 -4.20 8.21
C TRP A 285 1.70 -2.73 8.59
#